data_AF-A0A7C4FZJ7-F1
#
_entry.id   AF-A0A7C4FZJ7-F1
#
_cell.length_a   1.000
_cell.length_b   1.000
_cell.length_c   1.000
_cell.angle_alpha   90.00
_cell.angle_beta   90.00
_cell.angle_gamma   90.00
#
_symmetry.space_group_name_H-M   'P 1'
#
loop_
_entity.id
_entity.type
_entity.pdbx_description
1 polymer ?
#
loop_
_entity_poly.entity_id
_entity_poly.type
_entity_poly.pdbx_seq_one_letter_code
_entity_poly.pdbx_strand_id
1 'polypeptide(L)'
;MLLAGLGPVCEAAEKTWVAGAGGWGGYGPGSGGGRIALHYTNWAWQGMTDLSGSYGNAAFGPGEPGTLYLTGTDLFSSLIVGHKFRYAGAMTNWEPEGLTLSNATLWLDISNLQVRVRGDLTLFNSELRLIGVAGHTVTNILTVDGDLILTNGSWLSVFSGVTNEPPEGAEVVRVGRDLIVATNCAIHPVSWFSLRRTAQDPLGATSVDHGFFYDPTVPFPEANTPAATNGGSPRFEIGRNAHIQAGGSINAWRCGYAGGFYDMSPYNRSWDLVLLGYGPGAIQTQWFPASGAGHGGMGGKGRYGTGGGPAYGASNAPARPGSGGARSDGNDWFDNRGGAGGGLVRLSVGNEARIDGQINANGGAGAGGSAGGGSGGGIWLRCKRFAGTGALWARGGDGGMKAWLYGGGGAGGRMAVGYRRW
;
A
#
# COMPACT_ATOMS: atom_id res chain seq x y z
N MET A 1 -4.33 57.18 -23.67
CA MET A 1 -3.48 56.08 -24.20
C MET A 1 -2.40 55.81 -23.17
N LEU A 2 -2.60 54.82 -22.30
CA LEU A 2 -1.53 54.13 -21.57
C LEU A 2 -2.10 52.78 -21.13
N LEU A 3 -1.58 51.70 -21.72
CA LEU A 3 -1.95 50.31 -21.44
C LEU A 3 -1.54 49.94 -20.01
N ALA A 4 -2.48 49.42 -19.21
CA ALA A 4 -2.17 48.66 -18.01
C ALA A 4 -1.87 47.21 -18.43
N GLY A 5 -0.58 46.87 -18.42
CA GLY A 5 -0.06 45.56 -18.85
C GLY A 5 -0.45 44.44 -17.88
N LEU A 6 -1.01 43.40 -18.48
CA LEU A 6 -1.23 42.07 -17.93
C LEU A 6 0.06 41.55 -17.29
N GLY A 7 0.00 41.08 -16.04
CA GLY A 7 1.02 40.20 -15.49
C GLY A 7 1.13 38.92 -16.34
N PRO A 8 2.24 38.17 -16.30
CA PRO A 8 2.43 37.02 -17.18
C PRO A 8 1.41 35.93 -16.83
N VAL A 9 0.30 35.90 -17.56
CA VAL A 9 -0.51 34.71 -17.73
C VAL A 9 0.44 33.71 -18.42
N CYS A 10 0.63 32.53 -17.83
CA CYS A 10 1.35 31.46 -18.50
C CYS A 10 0.47 30.96 -19.65
N GLU A 11 0.43 31.70 -20.77
CA GLU A 11 -0.14 31.26 -22.04
C GLU A 11 0.83 30.27 -22.70
N ALA A 12 1.14 29.19 -22.00
CA ALA A 12 1.81 28.05 -22.60
C ALA A 12 0.74 27.17 -23.24
N ALA A 13 0.36 27.47 -24.47
CA ALA A 13 -0.41 26.56 -25.30
C ALA A 13 0.30 25.18 -25.37
N GLU A 14 -0.40 24.11 -25.00
CA GLU A 14 -0.11 22.68 -25.30
C GLU A 14 1.33 22.15 -25.09
N LYS A 15 2.16 22.81 -24.27
CA LYS A 15 3.54 22.32 -24.04
C LYS A 15 3.53 21.04 -23.21
N THR A 16 4.22 20.00 -23.66
CA THR A 16 4.49 18.79 -22.86
C THR A 16 5.85 18.93 -22.17
N TRP A 17 5.86 18.76 -20.85
CA TRP A 17 7.08 18.77 -20.04
C TRP A 17 7.49 17.33 -19.73
N VAL A 18 8.64 16.90 -20.25
CA VAL A 18 9.17 15.56 -20.02
C VAL A 18 10.49 15.66 -19.28
N ALA A 19 10.53 15.03 -18.11
CA ALA A 19 11.78 14.66 -17.45
C ALA A 19 11.71 13.20 -16.99
N GLY A 20 11.01 12.36 -17.76
CA GLY A 20 10.98 10.92 -17.55
C GLY A 20 12.32 10.26 -17.86
N ALA A 21 12.51 9.05 -17.36
CA ALA A 21 13.73 8.29 -17.60
C ALA A 21 13.72 7.59 -18.97
N GLY A 22 14.89 7.49 -19.61
CA GLY A 22 15.06 6.73 -20.86
C GLY A 22 14.90 5.22 -20.64
N GLY A 23 14.25 4.52 -21.57
CA GLY A 23 14.07 3.07 -21.51
C GLY A 23 15.35 2.30 -21.85
N TRP A 24 15.71 1.31 -21.03
CA TRP A 24 16.76 0.33 -21.33
C TRP A 24 16.16 -1.07 -21.47
N GLY A 25 16.42 -1.72 -22.62
CA GLY A 25 15.99 -3.11 -22.90
C GLY A 25 16.86 -4.18 -22.24
N GLY A 26 17.26 -3.99 -20.98
CA GLY A 26 18.14 -4.90 -20.24
C GLY A 26 17.46 -5.64 -19.08
N TYR A 27 18.14 -6.64 -18.52
CA TYR A 27 17.73 -7.42 -17.33
C TYR A 27 17.78 -6.63 -15.99
N GLY A 28 17.71 -5.29 -16.03
CA GLY A 28 17.86 -4.43 -14.86
C GLY A 28 16.57 -3.76 -14.39
N PRO A 29 16.56 -3.18 -13.18
CA PRO A 29 15.46 -2.34 -12.68
C PRO A 29 15.29 -1.06 -13.51
N GLY A 30 14.07 -0.53 -13.50
CA GLY A 30 13.78 0.79 -14.02
C GLY A 30 14.47 1.90 -13.23
N SER A 31 14.88 2.96 -13.91
CA SER A 31 15.39 4.21 -13.31
C SER A 31 14.25 5.17 -12.96
N GLY A 32 14.38 5.93 -11.87
CA GLY A 32 13.38 6.92 -11.46
C GLY A 32 13.31 8.15 -12.37
N GLY A 33 12.19 8.85 -12.34
CA GLY A 33 11.98 10.10 -13.08
C GLY A 33 12.71 11.32 -12.49
N GLY A 34 12.79 12.38 -13.29
CA GLY A 34 13.43 13.65 -12.96
C GLY A 34 12.59 14.58 -12.09
N ARG A 35 13.02 15.84 -11.94
CA ARG A 35 12.31 16.84 -11.11
C ARG A 35 11.96 18.06 -11.93
N ILE A 36 10.73 18.54 -11.81
CA ILE A 36 10.28 19.80 -12.41
C ILE A 36 9.67 20.67 -11.32
N ALA A 37 9.97 21.96 -11.37
CA ALA A 37 9.30 22.97 -10.55
C ALA A 37 8.57 23.96 -11.47
N LEU A 38 7.27 24.13 -11.26
CA LEU A 38 6.45 25.10 -11.96
C LEU A 38 6.05 26.21 -10.98
N HIS A 39 6.51 27.42 -11.28
CA HIS A 39 6.15 28.62 -10.56
C HIS A 39 5.05 29.35 -11.34
N TYR A 40 3.85 29.44 -10.77
CA TYR A 40 2.70 30.09 -11.39
C TYR A 40 1.83 30.81 -10.36
N THR A 41 1.11 31.83 -10.84
CA THR A 41 0.09 32.57 -10.08
C THR A 41 -1.31 32.03 -10.31
N ASN A 42 -1.68 31.73 -11.57
CA ASN A 42 -2.95 31.11 -11.94
C ASN A 42 -2.69 29.92 -12.88
N TRP A 43 -3.40 28.82 -12.66
CA TRP A 43 -3.29 27.64 -13.53
C TRP A 43 -4.18 27.79 -14.77
N ALA A 44 -3.59 27.92 -15.95
CA ALA A 44 -4.30 27.97 -17.24
C ALA A 44 -3.72 26.99 -18.28
N TRP A 45 -2.72 26.18 -17.88
CA TRP A 45 -2.01 25.30 -18.80
C TRP A 45 -2.77 23.98 -19.04
N GLN A 46 -2.76 23.54 -20.29
CA GLN A 46 -3.53 22.39 -20.82
C GLN A 46 -2.63 21.27 -21.37
N GLY A 47 -1.31 21.36 -21.20
CA GLY A 47 -0.37 20.34 -21.66
C GLY A 47 -0.23 19.16 -20.69
N MET A 48 0.79 18.32 -20.90
CA MET A 48 1.05 17.14 -20.06
C MET A 48 2.41 17.22 -19.35
N THR A 49 2.52 16.62 -18.17
CA THR A 49 3.78 16.48 -17.44
C THR A 49 4.08 14.99 -17.33
N ASP A 50 5.11 14.51 -18.03
CA ASP A 50 5.55 13.12 -17.92
C ASP A 50 6.90 13.06 -17.20
N LEU A 51 6.84 12.70 -15.92
CA LEU A 51 7.99 12.43 -15.08
C LEU A 51 8.12 10.94 -14.82
N SER A 52 7.58 10.04 -15.65
CA SER A 52 7.65 8.61 -15.38
C SER A 52 9.08 8.10 -15.21
N GLY A 53 9.30 7.22 -14.23
CA GLY A 53 10.45 6.34 -14.27
C GLY A 53 10.38 5.38 -15.46
N SER A 54 11.50 4.74 -15.79
CA SER A 54 11.55 3.77 -16.88
C SER A 54 11.03 2.41 -16.41
N TYR A 55 10.58 1.59 -17.35
CA TYR A 55 10.24 0.20 -17.06
C TYR A 55 11.50 -0.66 -17.22
N GLY A 56 11.91 -1.32 -16.14
CA GLY A 56 12.88 -2.41 -16.20
C GLY A 56 12.22 -3.72 -16.64
N ASN A 57 12.96 -4.83 -16.58
CA ASN A 57 12.38 -6.16 -16.75
C ASN A 57 11.25 -6.38 -15.71
N ALA A 58 10.18 -7.10 -16.09
CA ALA A 58 9.02 -7.39 -15.23
C ALA A 58 9.40 -7.95 -13.84
N ALA A 59 10.56 -8.59 -13.71
CA ALA A 59 11.10 -9.09 -12.45
C ALA A 59 11.60 -8.00 -11.47
N PHE A 60 11.76 -6.74 -11.91
CA PHE A 60 12.36 -5.67 -11.11
C PHE A 60 11.45 -4.42 -10.95
N GLY A 61 10.31 -4.38 -11.64
CA GLY A 61 9.32 -3.31 -11.53
C GLY A 61 9.71 -2.00 -12.23
N PRO A 62 8.76 -1.05 -12.32
CA PRO A 62 9.01 0.27 -12.88
C PRO A 62 9.80 1.15 -11.91
N GLY A 63 10.60 2.07 -12.46
CA GLY A 63 11.18 3.17 -11.70
C GLY A 63 10.10 4.16 -11.25
N GLU A 64 10.36 4.85 -10.14
CA GLU A 64 9.43 5.81 -9.54
C GLU A 64 9.14 7.00 -10.47
N PRO A 65 7.91 7.56 -10.47
CA PRO A 65 7.66 8.85 -11.08
C PRO A 65 8.47 9.92 -10.34
N GLY A 66 9.05 10.81 -11.13
CA GLY A 66 9.75 12.00 -10.70
C GLY A 66 8.84 13.02 -10.04
N THR A 67 9.44 14.02 -9.40
CA THR A 67 8.70 14.97 -8.56
C THR A 67 8.31 16.24 -9.33
N LEU A 68 7.06 16.66 -9.14
CA LEU A 68 6.56 17.96 -9.60
C LEU A 68 6.29 18.87 -8.40
N TYR A 69 7.03 19.96 -8.32
CA TYR A 69 6.80 21.04 -7.36
C TYR A 69 5.94 22.14 -8.00
N LEU A 70 4.90 22.56 -7.31
CA LEU A 70 3.99 23.64 -7.73
C LEU A 70 3.95 24.72 -6.65
N THR A 71 4.05 26.00 -7.01
CA THR A 71 3.92 27.11 -6.05
C THR A 71 2.48 27.50 -5.74
N GLY A 72 1.51 27.13 -6.58
CA GLY A 72 0.10 27.42 -6.37
C GLY A 72 -0.54 26.51 -5.30
N THR A 73 -1.69 26.95 -4.80
CA THR A 73 -2.49 26.20 -3.81
C THR A 73 -3.45 25.19 -4.42
N ASP A 74 -3.60 25.17 -5.75
CA ASP A 74 -4.48 24.24 -6.47
C ASP A 74 -3.69 23.31 -7.38
N LEU A 75 -4.06 22.02 -7.37
CA LEU A 75 -3.45 20.96 -8.16
C LEU A 75 -4.30 20.75 -9.41
N PHE A 76 -3.89 21.34 -10.54
CA PHE A 76 -4.51 21.14 -11.86
C PHE A 76 -6.01 21.47 -11.93
N SER A 77 -6.62 21.18 -13.09
CA SER A 77 -8.06 21.20 -13.29
C SER A 77 -8.72 19.93 -12.72
N SER A 78 -10.06 19.89 -12.67
CA SER A 78 -10.86 18.70 -12.35
C SER A 78 -10.66 17.52 -13.30
N LEU A 79 -9.98 17.74 -14.44
CA LEU A 79 -9.63 16.72 -15.42
C LEU A 79 -8.10 16.66 -15.58
N ILE A 80 -7.50 15.53 -15.23
CA ILE A 80 -6.06 15.27 -15.30
C ILE A 80 -5.83 14.20 -16.37
N VAL A 81 -5.28 14.59 -17.51
CA VAL A 81 -5.05 13.69 -18.66
C VAL A 81 -3.56 13.55 -18.93
N GLY A 82 -3.05 12.32 -18.92
CA GLY A 82 -1.67 12.02 -19.34
C GLY A 82 -0.56 12.47 -18.38
N HIS A 83 -0.87 13.20 -17.31
CA HIS A 83 0.14 13.61 -16.33
C HIS A 83 0.63 12.42 -15.50
N LYS A 84 1.94 12.32 -15.29
CA LYS A 84 2.59 11.27 -14.49
C LYS A 84 3.65 11.89 -13.59
N PHE A 85 3.35 12.05 -12.30
CA PHE A 85 4.29 12.65 -11.36
C PHE A 85 3.96 12.29 -9.91
N ARG A 86 4.96 12.48 -9.06
CA ARG A 86 4.81 12.60 -7.61
C ARG A 86 4.74 14.06 -7.21
N TYR A 87 3.69 14.48 -6.52
CA TYR A 87 3.55 15.84 -6.04
C TYR A 87 4.50 16.11 -4.88
N ALA A 88 5.19 17.26 -4.93
CA ALA A 88 6.20 17.65 -3.93
C ALA A 88 5.99 19.06 -3.37
N GLY A 89 4.79 19.65 -3.53
CA GLY A 89 4.47 20.96 -2.98
C GLY A 89 4.10 20.93 -1.50
N ALA A 90 3.54 22.04 -0.99
CA ALA A 90 3.22 22.22 0.44
C ALA A 90 1.71 22.25 0.73
N MET A 91 0.88 21.81 -0.22
CA MET A 91 -0.57 21.80 -0.09
C MET A 91 -1.02 20.84 1.02
N THR A 92 -1.96 21.29 1.84
CA THR A 92 -2.54 20.51 2.94
C THR A 92 -4.01 20.17 2.74
N ASN A 93 -4.70 20.86 1.82
CA ASN A 93 -6.08 20.57 1.47
C ASN A 93 -6.27 20.75 -0.05
N TRP A 94 -7.01 19.84 -0.67
CA TRP A 94 -7.41 19.93 -2.08
C TRP A 94 -8.88 19.53 -2.22
N GLU A 95 -9.71 20.46 -2.70
CA GLU A 95 -11.16 20.26 -2.78
C GLU A 95 -11.76 20.46 -4.19
N PRO A 96 -11.46 19.60 -5.18
CA PRO A 96 -12.03 19.76 -6.51
C PRO A 96 -13.54 19.43 -6.54
N GLU A 97 -14.31 20.16 -7.37
CA GLU A 97 -15.75 19.92 -7.56
C GLU A 97 -16.06 18.53 -8.16
N GLY A 98 -15.13 17.98 -8.91
CA GLY A 98 -15.10 16.62 -9.44
C GLY A 98 -13.68 16.31 -9.88
N LEU A 99 -13.31 15.03 -9.96
CA LEU A 99 -11.95 14.67 -10.33
C LEU A 99 -11.94 13.46 -11.25
N THR A 100 -11.43 13.64 -12.47
CA THR A 100 -11.21 12.57 -13.44
C THR A 100 -9.73 12.48 -13.78
N LEU A 101 -9.14 11.31 -13.52
CA LEU A 101 -7.81 10.96 -13.99
C LEU A 101 -7.95 10.04 -15.19
N SER A 102 -7.31 10.37 -16.31
CA SER A 102 -7.32 9.59 -17.54
C SER A 102 -5.91 9.38 -18.06
N ASN A 103 -5.45 8.13 -18.13
CA ASN A 103 -4.07 7.79 -18.49
C ASN A 103 -3.03 8.54 -17.62
N ALA A 104 -3.33 8.75 -16.34
CA ALA A 104 -2.55 9.59 -15.45
C ALA A 104 -2.02 8.83 -14.23
N THR A 105 -0.84 9.22 -13.75
CA THR A 105 -0.25 8.75 -12.49
C THR A 105 -0.09 9.95 -11.57
N LEU A 106 -0.87 9.99 -10.50
CA LEU A 106 -0.82 11.05 -9.50
C LEU A 106 -0.46 10.47 -8.15
N TRP A 107 0.77 10.71 -7.69
CA TRP A 107 1.18 10.32 -6.34
C TRP A 107 1.18 11.54 -5.43
N LEU A 108 0.27 11.53 -4.47
CA LEU A 108 0.11 12.56 -3.43
C LEU A 108 0.74 12.05 -2.13
N ASP A 109 2.06 11.84 -2.18
CA ASP A 109 2.84 11.34 -1.05
C ASP A 109 3.19 12.46 -0.04
N ILE A 110 2.18 13.24 0.32
CA ILE A 110 2.25 14.30 1.32
C ILE A 110 1.38 13.86 2.49
N SER A 111 2.01 13.53 3.60
CA SER A 111 1.34 12.90 4.73
C SER A 111 0.16 13.73 5.27
N ASN A 112 0.27 15.06 5.29
CA ASN A 112 -0.74 15.97 5.83
C ASN A 112 -1.76 16.51 4.80
N LEU A 113 -1.82 15.95 3.59
CA LEU A 113 -2.78 16.38 2.58
C LEU A 113 -4.15 15.70 2.77
N GLN A 114 -5.20 16.49 2.87
CA GLN A 114 -6.59 16.04 2.76
C GLN A 114 -7.13 16.27 1.35
N VAL A 115 -7.69 15.22 0.74
CA VAL A 115 -8.34 15.32 -0.57
C VAL A 115 -9.84 15.16 -0.40
N ARG A 116 -10.62 16.15 -0.83
CA ARG A 116 -12.09 16.11 -0.85
C ARG A 116 -12.64 16.40 -2.23
N VAL A 117 -13.06 15.37 -2.95
CA VAL A 117 -13.77 15.52 -4.21
C VAL A 117 -15.26 15.75 -3.91
N ARG A 118 -15.80 16.94 -4.22
CA ARG A 118 -17.21 17.32 -3.92
C ARG A 118 -18.24 16.60 -4.80
N GLY A 119 -17.79 16.04 -5.91
CA GLY A 119 -18.57 15.23 -6.84
C GLY A 119 -18.00 13.83 -6.95
N ASP A 120 -17.92 13.32 -8.18
CA ASP A 120 -17.41 11.98 -8.46
C ASP A 120 -15.89 12.00 -8.65
N LEU A 121 -15.23 10.93 -8.19
CA LEU A 121 -13.83 10.62 -8.48
C LEU A 121 -13.77 9.44 -9.45
N THR A 122 -13.29 9.69 -10.66
CA THR A 122 -13.13 8.65 -11.70
C THR A 122 -11.66 8.46 -12.04
N LEU A 123 -11.18 7.22 -11.94
CA LEU A 123 -9.88 6.78 -12.45
C LEU A 123 -10.13 5.93 -13.71
N PHE A 124 -9.54 6.34 -14.84
CA PHE A 124 -9.58 5.63 -16.10
C PHE A 124 -8.15 5.36 -16.60
N ASN A 125 -7.74 4.10 -16.64
CA ASN A 125 -6.35 3.71 -16.88
C ASN A 125 -5.34 4.58 -16.09
N SER A 126 -5.62 4.79 -14.81
CA SER A 126 -4.90 5.77 -13.99
C SER A 126 -4.52 5.22 -12.63
N GLU A 127 -3.47 5.78 -12.03
CA GLU A 127 -3.06 5.50 -10.66
C GLU A 127 -3.22 6.76 -9.80
N LEU A 128 -3.91 6.62 -8.67
CA LEU A 128 -3.91 7.61 -7.58
C LEU A 128 -3.28 6.99 -6.34
N ARG A 129 -2.32 7.69 -5.74
CA ARG A 129 -1.67 7.28 -4.49
C ARG A 129 -1.81 8.36 -3.43
N LEU A 130 -2.13 7.94 -2.20
CA LEU A 130 -2.32 8.79 -1.02
C LEU A 130 -1.62 8.18 0.19
N ILE A 131 -1.08 9.02 1.07
CA ILE A 131 -0.26 8.62 2.20
C ILE A 131 -0.72 9.28 3.51
N GLY A 132 -0.90 8.50 4.59
CA GLY A 132 -1.34 9.02 5.89
C GLY A 132 -0.23 9.65 6.75
N VAL A 133 -0.60 10.44 7.77
CA VAL A 133 0.34 11.01 8.75
C VAL A 133 0.60 10.04 9.89
N ALA A 134 1.85 9.96 10.34
CA ALA A 134 2.18 9.42 11.65
C ALA A 134 1.40 10.12 12.78
N GLY A 135 0.86 9.36 13.73
CA GLY A 135 0.27 9.95 14.95
C GLY A 135 -1.17 10.44 14.84
N HIS A 136 -1.94 10.05 13.82
CA HIS A 136 -3.41 10.17 13.76
C HIS A 136 -4.02 11.57 13.60
N THR A 137 -3.29 12.57 13.11
CA THR A 137 -3.86 13.93 13.00
C THR A 137 -4.87 14.07 11.85
N VAL A 138 -4.77 13.25 10.81
CA VAL A 138 -5.70 13.23 9.66
C VAL A 138 -6.58 11.99 9.71
N THR A 139 -7.87 12.20 9.95
CA THR A 139 -8.84 11.09 10.04
C THR A 139 -9.43 10.73 8.68
N ASN A 140 -9.57 11.67 7.74
CA ASN A 140 -10.06 11.41 6.39
C ASN A 140 -8.98 11.79 5.37
N ILE A 141 -8.36 10.79 4.74
CA ILE A 141 -7.32 11.02 3.72
C ILE A 141 -7.93 11.32 2.34
N LEU A 142 -9.07 10.70 2.07
CA LEU A 142 -9.85 10.89 0.85
C LEU A 142 -11.33 10.91 1.20
N THR A 143 -12.00 11.97 0.79
CA THR A 143 -13.46 12.06 0.81
C THR A 143 -13.94 12.28 -0.63
N VAL A 144 -14.87 11.45 -1.08
CA VAL A 144 -15.58 11.60 -2.35
C VAL A 144 -17.04 11.74 -1.99
N ASP A 145 -17.63 12.92 -2.16
CA ASP A 145 -19.03 13.17 -1.80
C ASP A 145 -19.99 12.43 -2.75
N GLY A 146 -19.54 12.12 -3.98
CA GLY A 146 -20.24 11.31 -4.98
C GLY A 146 -19.78 9.83 -5.03
N ASP A 147 -19.59 9.35 -6.26
CA ASP A 147 -19.14 7.98 -6.58
C ASP A 147 -17.62 7.93 -6.75
N LEU A 148 -17.00 6.84 -6.26
CA LEU A 148 -15.61 6.49 -6.53
C LEU A 148 -15.57 5.36 -7.56
N ILE A 149 -15.04 5.65 -8.75
CA ILE A 149 -15.11 4.76 -9.91
C ILE A 149 -13.71 4.46 -10.41
N LEU A 150 -13.31 3.19 -10.38
CA LEU A 150 -12.07 2.71 -11.00
C LEU A 150 -12.44 1.87 -12.23
N THR A 151 -11.94 2.28 -13.39
CA THR A 151 -12.19 1.60 -14.67
C THR A 151 -10.93 1.49 -15.53
N ASN A 152 -10.96 0.61 -16.53
CA ASN A 152 -9.91 0.43 -17.54
C ASN A 152 -8.51 0.22 -16.96
N GLY A 153 -8.37 -0.67 -15.96
CA GLY A 153 -7.05 -0.99 -15.39
C GLY A 153 -6.55 -0.02 -14.31
N SER A 154 -7.43 0.79 -13.71
CA SER A 154 -7.03 1.82 -12.74
C SER A 154 -6.73 1.30 -11.35
N TRP A 155 -5.77 1.94 -10.67
CA TRP A 155 -5.33 1.60 -9.32
C TRP A 155 -5.51 2.76 -8.35
N LEU A 156 -5.98 2.46 -7.14
CA LEU A 156 -5.99 3.40 -6.01
C LEU A 156 -5.18 2.80 -4.86
N SER A 157 -4.08 3.43 -4.48
CA SER A 157 -3.24 3.01 -3.36
C SER A 157 -3.39 3.99 -2.20
N VAL A 158 -3.79 3.49 -1.04
CA VAL A 158 -3.95 4.29 0.17
C VAL A 158 -3.09 3.66 1.25
N PHE A 159 -2.12 4.42 1.73
CA PHE A 159 -1.20 3.98 2.76
C PHE A 159 -1.66 4.59 4.09
N SER A 160 -1.80 3.74 5.10
CA SER A 160 -2.05 4.25 6.44
C SER A 160 -0.84 5.00 6.97
N GLY A 161 -1.02 5.88 7.95
CA GLY A 161 0.04 6.44 8.76
C GLY A 161 0.52 5.48 9.86
N VAL A 162 1.63 5.83 10.51
CA VAL A 162 2.15 5.13 11.69
C VAL A 162 1.21 5.35 12.86
N THR A 163 0.62 4.29 13.37
CA THR A 163 -0.07 4.28 14.65
C THR A 163 0.62 3.34 15.61
N ASN A 164 0.37 3.47 16.90
CA ASN A 164 1.00 2.67 17.94
C ASN A 164 -0.05 1.87 18.72
N GLU A 165 -0.92 1.12 18.02
CA GLU A 165 -1.92 0.12 18.51
C GLU A 165 -3.39 0.39 18.08
N PRO A 166 -4.29 -0.62 18.06
CA PRO A 166 -5.75 -0.46 17.98
C PRO A 166 -6.33 0.18 19.26
N PRO A 167 -7.61 0.64 19.28
CA PRO A 167 -8.72 0.22 18.41
C PRO A 167 -8.94 1.07 17.14
N GLU A 168 -8.23 2.19 17.02
CA GLU A 168 -8.54 3.24 16.04
C GLU A 168 -7.24 3.84 15.52
N GLY A 169 -6.98 3.64 14.23
CA GLY A 169 -5.68 3.97 13.65
C GLY A 169 -5.61 3.74 12.15
N ALA A 170 -6.59 4.27 11.43
CA ALA A 170 -6.53 4.22 9.98
C ALA A 170 -7.30 5.37 9.37
N GLU A 171 -6.58 6.15 8.59
CA GLU A 171 -7.06 7.04 7.58
C GLU A 171 -8.34 6.47 6.94
N VAL A 172 -9.39 7.28 6.95
CA VAL A 172 -10.68 6.90 6.40
C VAL A 172 -10.73 7.38 4.96
N VAL A 173 -11.15 6.47 4.09
CA VAL A 173 -11.62 6.80 2.75
C VAL A 173 -13.15 6.82 2.81
N ARG A 174 -13.74 8.00 2.58
CA ARG A 174 -15.20 8.19 2.55
C ARG A 174 -15.66 8.27 1.11
N VAL A 175 -16.69 7.50 0.78
CA VAL A 175 -17.41 7.55 -0.50
C VAL A 175 -18.87 7.80 -0.19
N GLY A 176 -19.43 8.92 -0.63
CA GLY A 176 -20.77 9.36 -0.27
C GLY A 176 -21.86 8.48 -0.87
N ARG A 177 -21.63 7.94 -2.07
CA ARG A 177 -22.57 7.06 -2.78
C ARG A 177 -21.95 5.69 -3.04
N ASP A 178 -21.54 5.40 -4.27
CA ASP A 178 -21.10 4.07 -4.68
C ASP A 178 -19.59 3.98 -4.89
N LEU A 179 -19.03 2.86 -4.45
CA LEU A 179 -17.68 2.43 -4.84
C LEU A 179 -17.80 1.38 -5.94
N ILE A 180 -17.20 1.65 -7.09
CA ILE A 180 -17.17 0.73 -8.24
C ILE A 180 -15.70 0.41 -8.56
N VAL A 181 -15.34 -0.87 -8.44
CA VAL A 181 -14.05 -1.39 -8.90
C VAL A 181 -14.31 -2.34 -10.05
N ALA A 182 -14.10 -1.85 -11.27
CA ALA A 182 -14.35 -2.61 -12.49
C ALA A 182 -13.29 -3.71 -12.73
N THR A 183 -13.50 -4.51 -13.78
CA THR A 183 -12.54 -5.52 -14.24
C THR A 183 -11.14 -4.93 -14.43
N ASN A 184 -10.12 -5.65 -13.98
CA ASN A 184 -8.69 -5.28 -14.00
C ASN A 184 -8.31 -4.04 -13.16
N CYS A 185 -9.23 -3.51 -12.35
CA CYS A 185 -8.94 -2.43 -11.42
C CYS A 185 -8.60 -2.97 -10.02
N ALA A 186 -7.83 -2.20 -9.26
CA ALA A 186 -7.41 -2.59 -7.92
C ALA A 186 -7.41 -1.42 -6.92
N ILE A 187 -7.86 -1.69 -5.69
CA ILE A 187 -7.61 -0.82 -4.54
C ILE A 187 -6.61 -1.50 -3.62
N HIS A 188 -5.56 -0.80 -3.24
CA HIS A 188 -4.50 -1.28 -2.35
C HIS A 188 -4.56 -0.52 -1.02
N PRO A 189 -5.23 -1.04 0.02
CA PRO A 189 -5.09 -0.55 1.38
C PRO A 189 -3.80 -1.12 1.99
N VAL A 190 -2.88 -0.25 2.37
CA VAL A 190 -1.52 -0.65 2.79
C VAL A 190 -1.26 -0.24 4.23
N SER A 191 -0.72 -1.15 5.04
CA SER A 191 -0.14 -0.81 6.35
C SER A 191 1.27 -0.26 6.19
N TRP A 192 1.52 0.93 6.76
CA TRP A 192 2.76 1.72 6.57
C TRP A 192 4.07 0.96 6.71
N PHE A 193 4.18 -0.02 7.60
CA PHE A 193 5.45 -0.69 7.87
C PHE A 193 5.74 -1.92 6.99
N SER A 194 5.13 -2.00 5.81
CA SER A 194 5.74 -2.77 4.71
C SER A 194 7.00 -2.08 4.16
N LEU A 195 7.31 -0.84 4.61
CA LEU A 195 8.43 -0.05 4.10
C LEU A 195 9.78 -0.50 4.65
N ARG A 196 10.55 -1.12 3.75
CA ARG A 196 11.94 -1.50 3.90
C ARG A 196 12.81 -0.25 4.01
N ARG A 197 13.57 -0.12 5.10
CA ARG A 197 14.86 0.56 5.10
C ARG A 197 15.89 -0.57 5.31
N THR A 198 16.98 -0.61 4.56
CA THR A 198 18.24 -0.02 4.94
C THR A 198 18.99 0.47 3.69
N ALA A 199 20.00 1.32 3.91
CA ALA A 199 20.99 1.77 2.92
C ALA A 199 21.86 0.62 2.31
N GLN A 200 21.40 -0.63 2.43
CA GLN A 200 22.15 -1.87 2.22
C GLN A 200 21.42 -2.87 1.32
N ASP A 201 20.34 -2.46 0.64
CA ASP A 201 19.80 -3.15 -0.53
C ASP A 201 20.08 -2.36 -1.82
N PRO A 202 21.36 -2.24 -2.26
CA PRO A 202 21.71 -1.55 -3.51
C PRO A 202 21.29 -2.31 -4.77
N LEU A 203 20.71 -3.52 -4.63
CA LEU A 203 20.34 -4.40 -5.74
C LEU A 203 18.83 -4.48 -6.00
N GLY A 204 18.06 -3.59 -5.37
CA GLY A 204 16.70 -3.30 -5.77
C GLY A 204 15.68 -4.12 -4.98
N ALA A 205 14.58 -3.44 -4.64
CA ALA A 205 13.36 -4.08 -4.23
C ALA A 205 12.95 -5.11 -5.30
N THR A 206 13.30 -6.37 -5.10
CA THR A 206 12.81 -7.46 -5.93
C THR A 206 11.29 -7.47 -5.83
N SER A 207 10.66 -7.48 -7.01
CA SER A 207 9.25 -7.42 -7.45
C SER A 207 8.07 -7.93 -6.60
N VAL A 208 8.16 -8.04 -5.27
CA VAL A 208 7.17 -8.81 -4.50
C VAL A 208 6.23 -8.01 -3.61
N ASP A 209 6.34 -6.69 -3.53
CA ASP A 209 5.52 -5.86 -2.64
C ASP A 209 4.99 -4.59 -3.36
N HIS A 210 4.25 -4.75 -4.46
CA HIS A 210 3.41 -3.72 -5.12
C HIS A 210 4.03 -2.30 -5.35
N GLY A 211 5.36 -2.15 -5.44
CA GLY A 211 5.99 -0.83 -5.58
C GLY A 211 5.92 0.02 -4.30
N PHE A 212 5.97 -0.62 -3.13
CA PHE A 212 5.99 0.02 -1.81
C PHE A 212 7.41 0.50 -1.47
N PHE A 213 7.66 1.80 -1.66
CA PHE A 213 8.97 2.44 -1.55
C PHE A 213 9.12 3.44 -0.38
N TYR A 214 10.39 3.62 -0.01
CA TYR A 214 10.99 4.31 1.14
C TYR A 214 10.53 5.76 1.41
N ASP A 215 10.18 6.05 2.67
CA ASP A 215 10.13 7.42 3.22
C ASP A 215 11.37 7.66 4.13
N PRO A 216 12.34 8.51 3.72
CA PRO A 216 13.53 8.81 4.51
C PRO A 216 13.26 9.55 5.82
N THR A 217 12.07 10.12 6.00
CA THR A 217 11.74 10.95 7.16
C THR A 217 11.25 10.13 8.36
N VAL A 218 11.01 8.81 8.17
CA VAL A 218 10.50 7.92 9.23
C VAL A 218 11.66 7.15 9.89
N PRO A 219 11.89 7.31 11.20
CA PRO A 219 12.91 6.55 11.94
C PRO A 219 12.48 5.09 12.15
N PHE A 220 13.47 4.19 12.23
CA PHE A 220 13.21 2.81 12.67
C PHE A 220 12.91 2.76 14.17
N PRO A 221 12.08 1.82 14.63
CA PRO A 221 11.99 1.50 16.05
C PRO A 221 13.32 0.94 16.57
N GLU A 222 13.64 1.24 17.83
CA GLU A 222 14.81 0.68 18.52
C GLU A 222 14.65 -0.83 18.74
N ALA A 223 15.75 -1.57 18.76
CA ALA A 223 15.75 -3.02 18.99
C ALA A 223 14.98 -3.39 20.27
N ASN A 224 14.20 -4.47 20.23
CA ASN A 224 13.37 -4.97 21.36
C ASN A 224 12.25 -4.03 21.84
N THR A 225 11.97 -2.93 21.15
CA THR A 225 10.69 -2.24 21.33
C THR A 225 9.60 -3.02 20.60
N PRO A 226 8.38 -3.17 21.17
CA PRO A 226 7.23 -3.69 20.44
C PRO A 226 7.05 -2.80 19.19
N ALA A 227 7.54 -3.29 18.04
CA ALA A 227 7.92 -2.43 16.94
C ALA A 227 6.78 -1.50 16.50
N ALA A 228 7.06 -0.19 16.52
CA ALA A 228 6.20 0.96 16.20
C ALA A 228 5.69 0.96 14.75
N THR A 229 4.87 -0.04 14.43
CA THR A 229 4.59 -0.47 13.06
C THR A 229 3.17 -1.04 13.00
N ASN A 230 2.21 -0.37 13.67
CA ASN A 230 0.83 -0.79 14.01
C ASN A 230 0.10 -1.84 13.19
N GLY A 231 0.33 -1.99 11.90
CA GLY A 231 -0.63 -2.69 11.07
C GLY A 231 -1.95 -1.92 10.99
N GLY A 232 -1.91 -0.59 10.93
CA GLY A 232 -3.08 0.20 10.55
C GLY A 232 -3.41 -0.07 9.08
N SER A 233 -4.67 -0.03 8.66
CA SER A 233 -5.03 -0.18 7.25
C SER A 233 -6.21 0.74 6.96
N PRO A 234 -6.22 1.48 5.84
CA PRO A 234 -7.31 2.41 5.54
C PRO A 234 -8.68 1.74 5.68
N ARG A 235 -9.61 2.47 6.31
CA ARG A 235 -10.99 2.02 6.42
C ARG A 235 -11.82 2.72 5.37
N PHE A 236 -12.60 1.93 4.62
CA PHE A 236 -13.52 2.46 3.62
C PHE A 236 -14.92 2.55 4.21
N GLU A 237 -15.47 3.76 4.20
CA GLU A 237 -16.85 4.05 4.52
C GLU A 237 -17.60 4.43 3.24
N ILE A 238 -18.47 3.54 2.79
CA ILE A 238 -19.21 3.66 1.53
C ILE A 238 -20.69 3.89 1.86
N GLY A 239 -21.24 5.02 1.42
CA GLY A 239 -22.55 5.49 1.83
C GLY A 239 -23.70 4.63 1.29
N ARG A 240 -23.58 4.12 0.06
CA ARG A 240 -24.65 3.33 -0.59
C ARG A 240 -24.16 1.92 -0.96
N ASN A 241 -23.60 1.71 -2.15
CA ASN A 241 -23.24 0.37 -2.62
C ASN A 241 -21.73 0.23 -2.86
N ALA A 242 -21.20 -0.96 -2.60
CA ALA A 242 -19.86 -1.35 -3.04
C ALA A 242 -20.01 -2.45 -4.07
N HIS A 243 -19.56 -2.20 -5.31
CA HIS A 243 -19.55 -3.20 -6.38
C HIS A 243 -18.11 -3.48 -6.82
N ILE A 244 -17.60 -4.63 -6.41
CA ILE A 244 -16.33 -5.17 -6.89
C ILE A 244 -16.66 -6.15 -8.00
N GLN A 245 -16.51 -5.72 -9.25
CA GLN A 245 -16.88 -6.51 -10.43
C GLN A 245 -15.94 -7.69 -10.64
N ALA A 246 -16.34 -8.66 -11.48
CA ALA A 246 -15.46 -9.76 -11.86
C ALA A 246 -14.13 -9.21 -12.43
N GLY A 247 -13.00 -9.71 -11.92
CA GLY A 247 -11.66 -9.22 -12.26
C GLY A 247 -11.23 -7.91 -11.58
N GLY A 248 -12.14 -7.22 -10.87
CA GLY A 248 -11.80 -6.12 -9.96
C GLY A 248 -11.36 -6.63 -8.59
N SER A 249 -10.54 -5.86 -7.88
CA SER A 249 -10.02 -6.30 -6.59
C SER A 249 -9.84 -5.20 -5.53
N ILE A 250 -9.99 -5.58 -4.27
CA ILE A 250 -9.39 -4.89 -3.12
C ILE A 250 -8.27 -5.79 -2.62
N ASN A 251 -7.01 -5.37 -2.79
CA ASN A 251 -5.84 -6.22 -2.64
C ASN A 251 -4.86 -5.67 -1.61
N ALA A 252 -4.93 -6.26 -0.42
CA ALA A 252 -4.03 -6.07 0.71
C ALA A 252 -3.05 -7.26 0.87
N TRP A 253 -2.73 -7.98 -0.21
CA TRP A 253 -1.76 -9.06 -0.18
C TRP A 253 -0.40 -8.55 0.31
N ARG A 254 0.15 -9.19 1.35
CA ARG A 254 1.45 -8.84 1.96
C ARG A 254 1.53 -7.42 2.55
N CYS A 255 0.40 -6.75 2.70
CA CYS A 255 0.31 -5.38 3.22
C CYS A 255 0.14 -5.33 4.75
N GLY A 256 0.54 -6.38 5.48
CA GLY A 256 0.50 -6.46 6.94
C GLY A 256 1.87 -6.17 7.57
N TYR A 257 2.15 -6.77 8.73
CA TYR A 257 3.46 -6.59 9.37
C TYR A 257 4.58 -7.23 8.53
N ALA A 258 5.74 -6.58 8.50
CA ALA A 258 6.91 -7.08 7.79
C ALA A 258 7.38 -8.45 8.30
N GLY A 259 7.87 -9.29 7.39
CA GLY A 259 8.59 -10.51 7.75
C GLY A 259 10.00 -10.20 8.25
N GLY A 260 10.65 -11.18 8.88
CA GLY A 260 12.01 -11.01 9.40
C GLY A 260 13.01 -10.81 8.27
N PHE A 261 13.98 -9.92 8.49
CA PHE A 261 15.04 -9.61 7.53
C PHE A 261 16.39 -9.47 8.24
N TYR A 262 17.47 -9.53 7.49
CA TYR A 262 18.81 -9.33 8.04
C TYR A 262 19.08 -7.83 8.20
N ASP A 263 19.35 -7.38 9.42
CA ASP A 263 19.81 -6.01 9.69
C ASP A 263 21.33 -5.93 9.51
N MET A 264 21.78 -5.09 8.57
CA MET A 264 23.20 -4.86 8.27
C MET A 264 23.77 -3.62 8.98
N SER A 265 23.05 -3.00 9.93
CA SER A 265 23.56 -1.88 10.73
C SER A 265 24.98 -2.18 11.28
N PRO A 266 25.93 -1.22 11.21
CA PRO A 266 27.36 -1.47 11.39
C PRO A 266 27.82 -1.92 12.79
N TYR A 267 26.92 -2.35 13.69
CA TYR A 267 27.27 -2.68 15.07
C TYR A 267 26.53 -3.86 15.71
N ASN A 268 26.19 -4.93 15.00
CA ASN A 268 25.91 -6.18 15.71
C ASN A 268 26.22 -7.40 14.85
N ARG A 269 27.35 -8.06 15.09
CA ARG A 269 27.68 -9.39 14.52
C ARG A 269 27.37 -10.52 15.49
N SER A 270 26.55 -10.27 16.52
CA SER A 270 26.21 -11.28 17.51
C SER A 270 25.12 -12.19 16.95
N TRP A 271 25.17 -13.48 17.25
CA TRP A 271 24.13 -14.47 16.88
C TRP A 271 22.74 -14.17 17.49
N ASP A 272 22.59 -13.06 18.22
CA ASP A 272 21.34 -12.48 18.77
C ASP A 272 20.60 -11.56 17.78
N LEU A 273 21.02 -11.48 16.52
CA LEU A 273 20.42 -10.62 15.50
C LEU A 273 18.98 -11.03 15.15
N VAL A 274 18.13 -10.02 14.94
CA VAL A 274 16.68 -10.07 14.69
C VAL A 274 16.32 -10.98 13.50
N LEU A 275 16.18 -12.29 13.72
CA LEU A 275 15.62 -13.25 12.76
C LEU A 275 14.08 -13.25 12.78
N LEU A 276 13.47 -12.38 13.57
CA LEU A 276 12.04 -12.42 13.90
C LEU A 276 11.24 -11.61 12.89
N GLY A 277 10.05 -12.11 12.55
CA GLY A 277 9.04 -11.30 11.89
C GLY A 277 8.40 -10.31 12.86
N TYR A 278 7.63 -9.38 12.32
CA TYR A 278 6.93 -8.37 13.09
C TYR A 278 5.46 -8.74 13.29
N GLY A 279 4.86 -8.17 14.35
CA GLY A 279 3.44 -8.31 14.68
C GLY A 279 3.14 -9.30 15.81
N PRO A 280 1.91 -9.29 16.37
CA PRO A 280 1.57 -10.05 17.59
C PRO A 280 1.61 -11.57 17.43
N GLY A 281 1.53 -12.07 16.20
CA GLY A 281 1.65 -13.47 15.85
C GLY A 281 3.02 -13.82 15.30
N ALA A 282 4.02 -12.94 15.42
CA ALA A 282 5.41 -13.35 15.27
C ALA A 282 5.87 -14.10 16.52
N ILE A 283 6.71 -15.12 16.36
CA ILE A 283 7.34 -15.82 17.48
C ILE A 283 8.55 -14.99 17.98
N GLN A 284 8.74 -14.86 19.29
CA GLN A 284 9.70 -13.92 19.92
C GLN A 284 10.68 -14.59 20.90
N THR A 285 11.06 -15.84 20.67
CA THR A 285 11.94 -16.59 21.60
C THR A 285 13.42 -16.56 21.12
N GLN A 286 14.36 -17.42 21.57
CA GLN A 286 15.79 -17.40 21.15
C GLN A 286 16.25 -18.33 19.97
N TRP A 287 15.51 -19.39 19.61
CA TRP A 287 15.79 -20.31 18.48
C TRP A 287 14.60 -20.53 17.49
N PHE A 288 14.43 -19.70 16.44
CA PHE A 288 13.37 -19.85 15.39
C PHE A 288 13.87 -19.60 13.97
N PRO A 289 14.80 -20.42 13.44
CA PRO A 289 15.01 -20.36 12.01
C PRO A 289 13.70 -20.74 11.34
N ALA A 290 13.12 -19.74 10.68
CA ALA A 290 12.01 -19.88 9.75
C ALA A 290 10.66 -20.36 10.25
N SER A 291 10.28 -20.07 11.48
CA SER A 291 8.90 -20.30 11.90
C SER A 291 7.91 -19.38 11.18
N GLY A 292 6.76 -19.94 10.81
CA GLY A 292 5.66 -19.18 10.24
C GLY A 292 4.91 -18.38 11.30
N ALA A 293 4.34 -17.25 10.90
CA ALA A 293 3.55 -16.40 11.79
C ALA A 293 2.13 -16.94 12.02
N GLY A 294 1.55 -16.62 13.18
CA GLY A 294 0.15 -16.87 13.51
C GLY A 294 -0.75 -15.66 13.27
N HIS A 295 -2.07 -15.87 13.19
CA HIS A 295 -3.11 -14.82 13.28
C HIS A 295 -4.48 -15.41 13.61
N GLY A 296 -5.17 -16.00 12.62
CA GLY A 296 -6.42 -16.75 12.82
C GLY A 296 -6.21 -18.09 13.50
N GLY A 297 -5.03 -18.68 13.30
CA GLY A 297 -4.53 -19.87 14.00
C GLY A 297 -3.05 -19.74 14.34
N MET A 298 -2.46 -20.83 14.84
CA MET A 298 -1.02 -20.95 15.06
C MET A 298 -0.28 -21.13 13.73
N GLY A 299 0.86 -20.46 13.56
CA GLY A 299 1.75 -20.67 12.43
C GLY A 299 2.44 -22.04 12.48
N GLY A 300 3.04 -22.44 11.36
CA GLY A 300 3.86 -23.64 11.28
C GLY A 300 5.22 -23.47 11.94
N LYS A 301 5.74 -24.55 12.54
CA LYS A 301 7.10 -24.60 13.08
C LYS A 301 8.11 -24.77 11.95
N GLY A 302 9.17 -23.96 11.94
CA GLY A 302 10.36 -24.17 11.10
C GLY A 302 11.24 -25.30 11.64
N ARG A 303 12.14 -25.87 10.81
CA ARG A 303 12.94 -27.07 11.13
C ARG A 303 13.58 -27.08 12.52
N TYR A 304 14.29 -26.00 12.88
CA TYR A 304 14.90 -25.87 14.21
C TYR A 304 14.15 -24.89 15.13
N GLY A 305 12.95 -24.47 14.74
CA GLY A 305 12.11 -23.61 15.58
C GLY A 305 11.50 -24.38 16.75
N THR A 306 11.16 -23.67 17.84
CA THR A 306 10.44 -24.29 18.96
C THR A 306 8.93 -24.36 18.75
N GLY A 307 8.40 -23.60 17.78
CA GLY A 307 6.96 -23.53 17.45
C GLY A 307 6.70 -22.55 16.30
N GLY A 308 5.43 -22.36 15.95
CA GLY A 308 5.00 -21.24 15.10
C GLY A 308 4.36 -20.12 15.92
N GLY A 309 4.14 -18.97 15.31
CA GLY A 309 3.58 -17.82 15.99
C GLY A 309 2.13 -18.01 16.46
N PRO A 310 1.69 -17.35 17.54
CA PRO A 310 0.36 -17.56 18.11
C PRO A 310 -0.76 -16.88 17.32
N ALA A 311 -1.99 -17.35 17.53
CA ALA A 311 -3.19 -16.64 17.09
C ALA A 311 -3.44 -15.38 17.95
N TYR A 312 -3.98 -14.31 17.37
CA TYR A 312 -4.31 -13.06 18.09
C TYR A 312 -5.49 -12.33 17.45
N GLY A 313 -6.04 -11.34 18.15
CA GLY A 313 -7.10 -10.47 17.65
C GLY A 313 -8.51 -11.09 17.73
N ALA A 314 -9.52 -10.26 17.46
CA ALA A 314 -10.92 -10.67 17.53
C ALA A 314 -11.33 -11.48 16.28
N SER A 315 -12.03 -12.60 16.48
CA SER A 315 -12.55 -13.45 15.39
C SER A 315 -13.73 -12.83 14.64
N ASN A 316 -14.55 -12.02 15.31
CA ASN A 316 -15.80 -11.46 14.77
C ASN A 316 -15.67 -10.00 14.29
N ALA A 317 -14.53 -9.35 14.57
CA ALA A 317 -14.24 -7.99 14.13
C ALA A 317 -12.71 -7.81 14.04
N PRO A 318 -12.04 -8.43 13.05
CA PRO A 318 -10.59 -8.31 12.94
C PRO A 318 -10.19 -6.84 12.75
N ALA A 319 -9.31 -6.39 13.63
CA ALA A 319 -8.83 -5.01 13.70
C ALA A 319 -7.31 -4.90 13.56
N ARG A 320 -6.64 -6.03 13.31
CA ARG A 320 -5.20 -6.12 13.10
C ARG A 320 -4.92 -6.92 11.81
N PRO A 321 -3.91 -6.54 11.02
CA PRO A 321 -3.43 -7.31 9.88
C PRO A 321 -2.62 -8.50 10.39
N GLY A 322 -2.20 -9.36 9.45
CA GLY A 322 -1.38 -10.53 9.68
C GLY A 322 0.05 -10.15 10.03
N SER A 323 0.67 -10.97 10.86
CA SER A 323 2.06 -10.90 11.29
C SER A 323 3.01 -11.51 10.26
N GLY A 324 4.24 -11.02 10.20
CA GLY A 324 5.28 -11.54 9.33
C GLY A 324 6.00 -12.75 9.90
N GLY A 325 6.40 -13.69 9.03
CA GLY A 325 7.14 -14.90 9.39
C GLY A 325 8.61 -14.62 9.75
N ALA A 326 9.27 -15.57 10.41
CA ALA A 326 10.67 -15.46 10.77
C ALA A 326 11.60 -15.69 9.56
N ARG A 327 12.75 -15.02 9.56
CA ARG A 327 13.85 -15.26 8.63
C ARG A 327 14.50 -16.64 8.91
N SER A 328 15.18 -17.21 7.92
CA SER A 328 16.05 -18.37 8.12
C SER A 328 17.53 -17.98 8.32
N ASP A 329 18.29 -18.88 8.93
CA ASP A 329 19.71 -18.77 9.28
C ASP A 329 20.67 -19.15 8.13
N GLY A 330 20.15 -19.37 6.91
CA GLY A 330 20.99 -19.75 5.77
C GLY A 330 22.01 -18.68 5.40
N ASN A 331 23.22 -19.13 4.99
CA ASN A 331 24.37 -18.29 4.59
C ASN A 331 24.11 -17.34 3.41
N ASP A 332 22.93 -17.39 2.79
CA ASP A 332 22.50 -16.43 1.77
C ASP A 332 21.92 -15.19 2.46
N TRP A 333 22.81 -14.27 2.82
CA TRP A 333 22.56 -13.07 3.62
C TRP A 333 21.38 -12.21 3.11
N PHE A 334 21.04 -12.30 1.81
CA PHE A 334 20.01 -11.47 1.15
C PHE A 334 18.71 -12.19 0.80
N ASP A 335 18.70 -13.52 0.71
CA ASP A 335 17.56 -14.27 0.15
C ASP A 335 16.61 -14.80 1.21
N ASN A 336 17.06 -14.98 2.45
CA ASN A 336 16.35 -15.72 3.51
C ASN A 336 15.31 -14.90 4.29
N ARG A 337 14.51 -14.07 3.62
CA ARG A 337 13.55 -13.14 4.25
C ARG A 337 12.25 -13.83 4.65
N GLY A 338 11.73 -13.57 5.84
CA GLY A 338 10.41 -14.01 6.26
C GLY A 338 9.31 -13.41 5.38
N GLY A 339 8.22 -14.14 5.18
CA GLY A 339 7.06 -13.64 4.45
C GLY A 339 6.37 -12.52 5.22
N ALA A 340 5.99 -11.42 4.55
CA ALA A 340 5.17 -10.36 5.16
C ALA A 340 3.75 -10.88 5.45
N GLY A 341 3.14 -10.42 6.53
CA GLY A 341 1.76 -10.75 6.84
C GLY A 341 0.78 -10.09 5.86
N GLY A 342 -0.42 -10.64 5.75
CA GLY A 342 -1.48 -10.04 4.92
C GLY A 342 -2.06 -8.78 5.57
N GLY A 343 -2.47 -7.82 4.77
CA GLY A 343 -3.03 -6.55 5.27
C GLY A 343 -4.41 -6.69 5.89
N LEU A 344 -5.00 -5.57 6.28
CA LEU A 344 -6.33 -5.51 6.86
C LEU A 344 -7.27 -4.76 5.89
N VAL A 345 -8.43 -5.35 5.61
CA VAL A 345 -9.46 -4.74 4.76
C VAL A 345 -10.69 -4.48 5.62
N ARG A 346 -11.04 -3.20 5.80
CA ARG A 346 -12.22 -2.78 6.58
C ARG A 346 -13.19 -2.01 5.70
N LEU A 347 -14.36 -2.60 5.49
CA LEU A 347 -15.42 -2.06 4.65
C LEU A 347 -16.69 -1.86 5.47
N SER A 348 -17.21 -0.64 5.48
CA SER A 348 -18.53 -0.32 6.00
C SER A 348 -19.39 0.22 4.86
N VAL A 349 -20.36 -0.56 4.42
CA VAL A 349 -21.21 -0.27 3.25
C VAL A 349 -22.64 -0.02 3.70
N GLY A 350 -23.22 1.12 3.31
CA GLY A 350 -24.52 1.54 3.82
C GLY A 350 -25.70 0.69 3.34
N ASN A 351 -25.59 0.05 2.18
CA ASN A 351 -26.64 -0.79 1.59
C ASN A 351 -26.12 -2.16 1.11
N GLU A 352 -25.76 -2.30 -0.17
CA GLU A 352 -25.29 -3.58 -0.74
C GLU A 352 -23.77 -3.59 -0.88
N ALA A 353 -23.13 -4.63 -0.35
CA ALA A 353 -21.79 -5.03 -0.75
C ALA A 353 -21.90 -6.23 -1.71
N ARG A 354 -21.70 -5.97 -3.02
CA ARG A 354 -21.68 -6.99 -4.07
C ARG A 354 -20.24 -7.25 -4.51
N ILE A 355 -19.74 -8.44 -4.18
CA ILE A 355 -18.36 -8.86 -4.47
C ILE A 355 -18.41 -9.98 -5.52
N ASP A 356 -18.33 -9.62 -6.80
CA ASP A 356 -18.16 -10.57 -7.92
C ASP A 356 -16.67 -10.81 -8.24
N GLY A 357 -15.80 -9.87 -7.84
CA GLY A 357 -14.34 -9.95 -7.94
C GLY A 357 -13.66 -10.53 -6.69
N GLN A 358 -12.57 -9.90 -6.25
CA GLN A 358 -11.74 -10.43 -5.16
C GLN A 358 -11.47 -9.41 -4.04
N ILE A 359 -11.50 -9.88 -2.80
CA ILE A 359 -10.90 -9.19 -1.66
C ILE A 359 -9.79 -10.08 -1.12
N ASN A 360 -8.55 -9.60 -1.20
CA ASN A 360 -7.36 -10.39 -0.87
C ASN A 360 -6.58 -9.76 0.29
N ALA A 361 -6.38 -10.52 1.35
CA ALA A 361 -5.58 -10.19 2.51
C ALA A 361 -4.61 -11.34 2.83
N ASN A 362 -4.08 -12.02 1.81
CA ASN A 362 -3.15 -13.13 2.00
C ASN A 362 -1.80 -12.66 2.56
N GLY A 363 -1.14 -13.52 3.33
CA GLY A 363 0.27 -13.38 3.68
C GLY A 363 1.20 -13.73 2.51
N GLY A 364 2.45 -13.34 2.63
CA GLY A 364 3.53 -13.65 1.69
C GLY A 364 4.27 -14.92 2.08
N ALA A 365 4.78 -15.63 1.08
CA ALA A 365 5.66 -16.77 1.30
C ALA A 365 7.02 -16.32 1.85
N GLY A 366 7.69 -17.19 2.61
CA GLY A 366 9.08 -17.00 3.00
C GLY A 366 10.02 -17.09 1.79
N ALA A 367 10.97 -16.16 1.69
CA ALA A 367 11.97 -16.10 0.62
C ALA A 367 13.20 -16.98 0.90
N GLY A 368 14.03 -17.19 -0.13
CA GLY A 368 15.35 -17.84 -0.02
C GLY A 368 15.30 -19.34 0.27
N GLY A 369 14.09 -19.90 0.21
CA GLY A 369 13.83 -21.32 0.31
C GLY A 369 14.04 -21.87 1.72
N SER A 370 14.11 -21.06 2.76
CA SER A 370 13.97 -21.66 4.09
C SER A 370 13.22 -20.83 5.08
N ALA A 371 12.86 -19.57 4.80
CA ALA A 371 12.20 -18.68 5.75
C ALA A 371 10.72 -19.04 6.01
N GLY A 372 10.17 -18.54 7.12
CA GLY A 372 8.80 -18.75 7.52
C GLY A 372 7.81 -17.90 6.74
N GLY A 373 6.63 -18.44 6.48
CA GLY A 373 5.54 -17.74 5.82
C GLY A 373 4.88 -16.69 6.71
N GLY A 374 4.47 -15.57 6.13
CA GLY A 374 3.65 -14.56 6.79
C GLY A 374 2.22 -15.05 6.98
N SER A 375 1.59 -14.67 8.08
CA SER A 375 0.19 -15.06 8.35
C SER A 375 -0.79 -14.27 7.47
N GLY A 376 -1.97 -14.84 7.23
CA GLY A 376 -3.07 -14.14 6.57
C GLY A 376 -3.56 -12.95 7.39
N GLY A 377 -4.13 -11.98 6.70
CA GLY A 377 -4.59 -10.72 7.24
C GLY A 377 -6.00 -10.74 7.84
N GLY A 378 -6.63 -9.56 7.89
CA GLY A 378 -7.98 -9.39 8.39
C GLY A 378 -8.93 -8.92 7.30
N ILE A 379 -10.13 -9.48 7.22
CA ILE A 379 -11.22 -8.91 6.41
C ILE A 379 -12.42 -8.67 7.32
N TRP A 380 -12.86 -7.43 7.41
CA TRP A 380 -14.06 -7.03 8.13
C TRP A 380 -14.98 -6.24 7.21
N LEU A 381 -16.14 -6.81 6.92
CA LEU A 381 -17.16 -6.22 6.07
C LEU A 381 -18.47 -6.08 6.84
N ARG A 382 -19.05 -4.88 6.84
CA ARG A 382 -20.42 -4.65 7.31
C ARG A 382 -21.27 -4.05 6.20
N CYS A 383 -22.46 -4.60 6.01
CA CYS A 383 -23.43 -4.12 5.03
C CYS A 383 -24.87 -4.45 5.45
N LYS A 384 -25.86 -3.98 4.69
CA LYS A 384 -27.24 -4.48 4.82
C LYS A 384 -27.41 -5.76 4.01
N ARG A 385 -27.00 -5.75 2.75
CA ARG A 385 -27.07 -6.91 1.84
C ARG A 385 -25.67 -7.30 1.37
N PHE A 386 -25.32 -8.57 1.54
CA PHE A 386 -24.09 -9.14 1.00
C PHE A 386 -24.43 -10.05 -0.18
N ALA A 387 -23.79 -9.83 -1.33
CA ALA A 387 -24.07 -10.57 -2.56
C ALA A 387 -22.80 -10.73 -3.42
N GLY A 388 -22.92 -11.50 -4.51
CA GLY A 388 -21.87 -11.72 -5.49
C GLY A 388 -21.28 -13.13 -5.45
N THR A 389 -20.51 -13.47 -6.47
CA THR A 389 -19.92 -14.81 -6.67
C THR A 389 -18.39 -14.83 -6.49
N GLY A 390 -17.82 -13.72 -6.05
CA GLY A 390 -16.40 -13.51 -5.89
C GLY A 390 -15.80 -14.21 -4.67
N ALA A 391 -14.51 -13.95 -4.42
CA ALA A 391 -13.76 -14.60 -3.36
C ALA A 391 -13.17 -13.62 -2.34
N LEU A 392 -13.21 -14.02 -1.07
CA LEU A 392 -12.53 -13.35 0.03
C LEU A 392 -11.39 -14.27 0.50
N TRP A 393 -10.17 -13.76 0.56
CA TRP A 393 -8.99 -14.56 0.93
C TRP A 393 -8.20 -13.92 2.06
N ALA A 394 -7.87 -14.74 3.06
CA ALA A 394 -6.96 -14.39 4.15
C ALA A 394 -6.07 -15.60 4.46
N ARG A 395 -5.40 -16.14 3.45
CA ARG A 395 -4.50 -17.30 3.56
C ARG A 395 -3.16 -16.89 4.15
N GLY A 396 -2.55 -17.76 4.93
CA GLY A 396 -1.13 -17.62 5.26
C GLY A 396 -0.28 -17.91 4.03
N GLY A 397 0.94 -17.38 4.01
CA GLY A 397 1.93 -17.68 2.99
C GLY A 397 2.68 -18.97 3.28
N ASP A 398 3.22 -19.57 2.23
CA ASP A 398 3.98 -20.82 2.35
C ASP A 398 5.32 -20.60 3.06
N GLY A 399 5.78 -21.63 3.77
CA GLY A 399 7.16 -21.68 4.25
C GLY A 399 8.10 -21.97 3.08
N GLY A 400 9.30 -21.39 3.11
CA GLY A 400 10.33 -21.65 2.10
C GLY A 400 10.87 -23.08 2.18
N MET A 401 11.29 -23.62 1.03
CA MET A 401 11.91 -24.96 0.90
C MET A 401 13.21 -24.90 0.08
N LYS A 402 14.34 -25.38 0.65
CA LYS A 402 15.68 -25.42 0.03
C LYS A 402 16.53 -26.48 0.70
N ALA A 403 16.83 -27.53 -0.06
CA ALA A 403 17.55 -28.71 0.40
C ALA A 403 16.95 -29.26 1.70
N TRP A 404 17.73 -29.26 2.79
CA TRP A 404 17.33 -29.82 4.08
C TRP A 404 16.64 -28.80 5.01
N LEU A 405 16.52 -27.52 4.64
CA LEU A 405 15.93 -26.49 5.49
C LEU A 405 14.45 -26.27 5.12
N TYR A 406 13.57 -26.28 6.12
CA TYR A 406 12.11 -26.14 5.95
C TYR A 406 11.58 -25.00 6.81
N GLY A 407 11.00 -24.01 6.15
CA GLY A 407 10.23 -22.96 6.79
C GLY A 407 8.83 -23.43 7.17
N GLY A 408 8.33 -22.94 8.30
CA GLY A 408 6.94 -23.12 8.68
C GLY A 408 6.01 -22.22 7.86
N GLY A 409 4.90 -22.76 7.38
CA GLY A 409 3.85 -21.96 6.73
C GLY A 409 3.20 -20.97 7.69
N GLY A 410 2.78 -19.81 7.18
CA GLY A 410 1.98 -18.86 7.93
C GLY A 410 0.57 -19.40 8.19
N ALA A 411 -0.03 -19.04 9.32
CA ALA A 411 -1.42 -19.35 9.61
C ALA A 411 -2.37 -18.56 8.69
N GLY A 412 -3.58 -19.07 8.51
CA GLY A 412 -4.69 -18.28 7.98
C GLY A 412 -4.99 -17.06 8.86
N GLY A 413 -5.62 -16.06 8.25
CA GLY A 413 -6.10 -14.83 8.87
C GLY A 413 -7.53 -14.94 9.40
N ARG A 414 -8.16 -13.79 9.64
CA ARG A 414 -9.51 -13.69 10.21
C ARG A 414 -10.45 -12.97 9.25
N MET A 415 -11.65 -13.50 9.06
CA MET A 415 -12.68 -12.90 8.22
C MET A 415 -14.00 -12.82 8.96
N ALA A 416 -14.65 -11.66 8.93
CA ALA A 416 -15.98 -11.46 9.49
C ALA A 416 -16.83 -10.60 8.55
N VAL A 417 -17.99 -11.14 8.18
CA VAL A 417 -18.99 -10.47 7.34
C VAL A 417 -20.28 -10.33 8.14
N GLY A 418 -20.59 -9.10 8.54
CA GLY A 418 -21.84 -8.75 9.21
C GLY A 418 -22.84 -8.19 8.21
N TYR A 419 -23.92 -8.92 7.95
CA TYR A 419 -25.06 -8.42 7.18
C TYR A 419 -26.32 -8.51 8.04
N ARG A 420 -27.27 -7.60 7.84
CA ARG A 420 -28.57 -7.64 8.52
C ARG A 420 -29.62 -8.24 7.58
N ARG A 421 -30.18 -9.39 7.95
CA ARG A 421 -31.44 -9.84 7.35
C ARG A 421 -32.56 -8.92 7.82
N TRP A 422 -33.38 -8.47 6.88
CA TRP A 422 -34.71 -7.93 7.15
C TRP A 422 -35.73 -8.99 6.79
#